data_AF-A0A068TK13-F1
#
_entry.id   AF-A0A068TK13-F1
#
_cell.length_a   1.000
_cell.length_b   1.000
_cell.length_c   1.000
_cell.angle_alpha   90.00
_cell.angle_beta   90.00
_cell.angle_gamma   90.00
#
_symmetry.space_group_name_H-M   'P 1'
#
loop_
_entity.id
_entity.type
_entity.pdbx_description
1 polymer ?
#
loop_
_entity_poly.entity_id
_entity_poly.type
_entity_poly.pdbx_seq_one_letter_code
_entity_poly.pdbx_strand_id
1 'polypeptide(L)'
;MTKEEIEAFVATMIEAGSNVQAIGTTGYVVVEPVDPTDREAYRRIELVSSAFGERDHLKDEIIAYLHQLGRVVEIPEEPDTDRA
;
A
#
# COMPACT_ATOMS: atom_id res chain seq x y z
N MET A 1 12.25 -1.78 -7.95
CA MET A 1 11.39 -1.27 -9.03
C MET A 1 11.74 0.18 -9.37
N THR A 2 11.28 0.68 -10.51
CA THR A 2 11.35 2.09 -10.92
C THR A 2 9.99 2.79 -10.80
N LYS A 3 9.93 4.11 -11.03
CA LYS A 3 8.68 4.88 -10.95
C LYS A 3 7.65 4.42 -11.97
N GLU A 4 8.09 4.03 -13.15
CA GLU A 4 7.24 3.54 -14.24
C GLU A 4 6.57 2.20 -13.90
N GLU A 5 7.13 1.45 -12.95
CA GLU A 5 6.60 0.16 -12.51
C GLU A 5 5.55 0.28 -11.39
N ILE A 6 5.32 1.49 -10.82
CA ILE A 6 4.37 1.69 -9.70
C ILE A 6 2.96 1.23 -10.07
N GLU A 7 2.48 1.59 -11.25
CA GLU A 7 1.14 1.22 -11.72
C GLU A 7 1.01 -0.31 -11.83
N ALA A 8 1.98 -0.96 -12.47
CA ALA A 8 2.01 -2.40 -12.63
C ALA A 8 2.12 -3.12 -11.28
N PHE A 9 2.95 -2.61 -10.37
CA PHE A 9 3.10 -3.13 -9.01
C PHE A 9 1.76 -3.10 -8.27
N VAL A 10 1.10 -1.93 -8.20
CA VAL A 10 -0.17 -1.79 -7.49
C VAL A 10 -1.26 -2.65 -8.12
N ALA A 11 -1.38 -2.69 -9.44
CA ALA A 11 -2.35 -3.54 -10.13
C ALA A 11 -2.15 -5.03 -9.79
N THR A 12 -0.91 -5.51 -9.89
CA THR A 12 -0.58 -6.92 -9.61
C THR A 12 -0.82 -7.28 -8.13
N MET A 13 -0.56 -6.36 -7.20
CA MET A 13 -0.86 -6.54 -5.78
C MET A 13 -2.37 -6.69 -5.54
N ILE A 14 -3.19 -5.88 -6.20
CA ILE A 14 -4.66 -5.96 -6.10
C ILE A 14 -5.16 -7.30 -6.65
N GLU A 15 -4.64 -7.73 -7.81
CA GLU A 15 -4.98 -9.02 -8.41
C GLU A 15 -4.56 -10.21 -7.53
N ALA A 16 -3.44 -10.09 -6.82
CA ALA A 16 -3.00 -11.08 -5.83
C ALA A 16 -3.89 -11.13 -4.57
N GLY A 17 -4.80 -10.17 -4.39
CA GLY A 17 -5.71 -10.07 -3.26
C GLY A 17 -5.22 -9.15 -2.14
N SER A 18 -4.17 -8.36 -2.36
CA SER A 18 -3.69 -7.37 -1.39
C SER A 18 -4.68 -6.23 -1.23
N ASN A 19 -4.85 -5.81 0.02
CA ASN A 19 -5.48 -4.54 0.38
C ASN A 19 -4.46 -3.39 0.36
N VAL A 20 -3.65 -3.31 -0.69
CA VAL A 20 -2.67 -2.23 -0.88
C VAL A 20 -3.37 -0.87 -0.83
N GLN A 21 -2.95 -0.03 0.11
CA GLN A 21 -3.54 1.28 0.38
C GLN A 21 -2.57 2.17 1.15
N ALA A 22 -2.65 3.49 0.93
CA ALA A 22 -1.92 4.47 1.71
C ALA A 22 -2.54 4.64 3.11
N ILE A 23 -1.69 4.97 4.08
CA ILE A 23 -2.07 5.36 5.44
C ILE A 23 -1.70 6.84 5.57
N GLY A 24 -2.69 7.71 5.34
CA GLY A 24 -2.50 9.14 5.14
C GLY A 24 -1.39 9.41 4.13
N THR A 25 -0.40 10.22 4.51
CA THR A 25 0.83 10.46 3.75
C THR A 25 2.06 9.82 4.38
N THR A 26 1.88 8.94 5.37
CA THR A 26 2.98 8.44 6.23
C THR A 26 3.56 7.13 5.72
N GLY A 27 2.73 6.27 5.12
CA GLY A 27 3.12 4.94 4.70
C GLY A 27 2.04 4.27 3.86
N TYR A 28 2.23 2.98 3.56
CA TYR A 28 1.26 2.19 2.81
C TYR A 28 1.34 0.72 3.23
N VAL A 29 0.22 0.01 3.06
CA VAL A 29 0.09 -1.42 3.30
C VAL A 29 0.55 -2.19 2.06
N VAL A 30 1.24 -3.31 2.26
CA VAL A 30 1.71 -4.18 1.16
C VAL A 30 1.20 -5.61 1.32
N VAL A 31 1.47 -6.25 2.45
CA VAL A 31 1.33 -7.71 2.61
C VAL A 31 0.00 -8.18 3.22
N GLU A 32 -0.95 -7.26 3.42
CA GLU A 32 -2.25 -7.59 4.01
C GLU A 32 -3.26 -7.96 2.92
N PRO A 33 -3.87 -9.14 2.93
CA PRO A 33 -4.95 -9.47 2.02
C PRO A 33 -6.25 -8.74 2.40
N VAL A 34 -7.16 -8.62 1.43
CA VAL A 34 -8.51 -8.09 1.68
C VAL A 34 -9.32 -9.03 2.59
N ASP A 35 -9.19 -10.35 2.39
CA ASP A 35 -9.74 -11.36 3.28
C ASP A 35 -8.63 -11.93 4.19
N PRO A 36 -8.62 -11.62 5.49
CA PRO A 36 -7.59 -12.10 6.42
C PRO A 36 -7.62 -13.63 6.63
N THR A 37 -8.70 -14.30 6.21
CA THR A 37 -8.82 -15.76 6.24
C THR A 37 -8.24 -16.45 5.01
N ASP A 38 -7.99 -15.71 3.93
CA ASP A 38 -7.36 -16.20 2.70
C ASP A 38 -5.84 -16.39 2.89
N ARG A 39 -5.46 -17.56 3.39
CA ARG A 39 -4.05 -17.96 3.57
C ARG A 39 -3.28 -18.06 2.26
N GLU A 40 -3.96 -18.25 1.13
CA GLU A 40 -3.32 -18.34 -0.17
C GLU A 40 -3.00 -16.95 -0.73
N ALA A 41 -3.84 -15.95 -0.46
CA ALA A 41 -3.55 -14.55 -0.79
C ALA A 41 -2.23 -14.09 -0.18
N TYR A 42 -1.95 -14.38 1.10
CA TYR A 42 -0.66 -14.05 1.72
C TYR A 42 0.54 -14.58 0.89
N ARG A 43 0.45 -15.82 0.39
CA ARG A 43 1.51 -16.40 -0.45
C ARG A 43 1.62 -15.71 -1.81
N ARG A 44 0.48 -15.44 -2.47
CA ARG A 44 0.45 -14.72 -3.76
C ARG A 44 1.04 -13.31 -3.62
N ILE A 45 0.66 -12.60 -2.58
CA ILE A 45 1.10 -11.24 -2.28
C ILE A 45 2.62 -11.20 -2.03
N GLU A 46 3.17 -12.13 -1.25
CA GLU A 46 4.61 -12.21 -1.00
C GLU A 46 5.40 -12.49 -2.29
N LEU A 47 4.89 -13.40 -3.14
CA LEU A 47 5.49 -13.70 -4.43
C LEU A 47 5.50 -12.49 -5.37
N VAL A 48 4.39 -11.74 -5.44
CA VAL A 48 4.33 -10.51 -6.23
C VAL A 48 5.26 -9.45 -5.66
N SER A 49 5.21 -9.20 -4.35
CA SER A 49 6.06 -8.21 -3.66
C SER A 49 7.54 -8.44 -3.92
N SER A 50 8.00 -9.69 -3.88
CA SER A 50 9.41 -10.05 -4.12
C SER A 50 9.84 -9.91 -5.59
N ALA A 51 8.92 -9.95 -6.56
CA ALA A 51 9.24 -9.88 -7.98
C ALA A 51 9.61 -8.46 -8.47
N PHE A 52 9.08 -7.41 -7.85
CA PHE A 52 9.32 -6.01 -8.26
C PHE A 52 10.63 -5.42 -7.67
N GLY A 53 11.30 -6.12 -6.75
CA GLY A 53 12.54 -5.68 -6.12
C GLY A 53 12.36 -4.51 -5.14
N GLU A 54 13.47 -3.87 -4.76
CA GLU A 54 13.51 -2.82 -3.74
C GLU A 54 12.63 -1.61 -4.10
N ARG A 55 11.89 -1.07 -3.12
CA ARG A 55 10.84 -0.05 -3.34
C ARG A 55 10.86 1.09 -2.31
N ASP A 56 11.68 1.00 -1.26
CA ASP A 56 11.72 2.02 -0.21
C ASP A 56 12.06 3.41 -0.76
N HIS A 57 12.90 3.47 -1.80
CA HIS A 57 13.26 4.72 -2.48
C HIS A 57 12.11 5.36 -3.29
N LEU A 58 10.97 4.67 -3.45
CA LEU A 58 9.77 5.13 -4.17
C LEU A 58 8.56 5.28 -3.25
N LYS A 59 8.78 5.29 -1.93
CA LYS A 59 7.71 5.33 -0.93
C LYS A 59 6.72 6.46 -1.20
N ASP A 60 7.21 7.67 -1.43
CA ASP A 60 6.35 8.85 -1.59
C ASP A 60 5.57 8.82 -2.91
N GLU A 61 6.17 8.31 -3.99
CA GLU A 61 5.50 8.13 -5.27
C GLU A 61 4.42 7.05 -5.22
N ILE A 62 4.65 5.95 -4.50
CA ILE A 62 3.63 4.91 -4.28
C ILE A 62 2.45 5.48 -3.50
N ILE A 63 2.72 6.23 -2.42
CA ILE A 63 1.67 6.90 -1.64
C ILE A 63 0.87 7.86 -2.53
N ALA A 64 1.54 8.71 -3.30
CA ALA A 64 0.87 9.65 -4.20
C ALA A 64 -0.01 8.93 -5.25
N TYR A 65 0.47 7.81 -5.79
CA TYR A 65 -0.32 6.99 -6.72
C TYR A 65 -1.54 6.35 -6.05
N LEU A 66 -1.40 5.81 -4.84
CA LEU A 66 -2.53 5.24 -4.10
C LEU A 66 -3.59 6.29 -3.74
N HIS A 67 -3.18 7.53 -3.45
CA HIS A 67 -4.08 8.68 -3.30
C HIS A 67 -4.88 8.98 -4.58
N GLN A 68 -4.22 8.96 -5.75
CA GLN A 68 -4.90 9.15 -7.04
C GLN A 68 -5.95 8.07 -7.30
N LEU A 69 -5.71 6.84 -6.83
CA LEU A 69 -6.66 5.73 -6.91
C LEU A 69 -7.75 5.77 -5.82
N GLY A 70 -7.70 6.70 -4.89
CA GLY A 70 -8.60 6.75 -3.73
C GLY A 70 -8.41 5.59 -2.74
N ARG A 71 -7.28 4.87 -2.81
CA ARG A 71 -6.93 3.78 -1.90
C ARG A 71 -6.13 4.34 -0.72
N VAL A 72 -6.80 5.14 0.09
CA VAL A 72 -6.21 5.78 1.27
C VAL A 72 -7.12 5.63 2.48
N VAL A 73 -6.52 5.32 3.63
CA VAL A 73 -7.14 5.50 4.94
C VAL A 73 -6.56 6.76 5.55
N GLU A 74 -7.42 7.76 5.76
CA GLU A 74 -7.03 9.00 6.41
C GLU A 74 -6.72 8.75 7.89
N ILE A 75 -5.64 9.36 8.37
CA ILE A 75 -5.32 9.38 9.79
C ILE A 75 -6.07 10.58 10.37
N PRO A 76 -7.06 10.39 11.26
CA PRO A 76 -7.72 11.52 11.89
C PRO A 76 -6.67 12.31 12.67
N GLU A 77 -6.64 13.63 12.47
CA GLU A 77 -5.86 14.49 13.35
C GLU A 77 -6.45 14.36 14.76
N GLU A 78 -5.64 13.91 15.73
CA GLU A 78 -6.05 14.00 17.12
C GLU A 78 -6.31 15.48 17.42
N PRO A 79 -7.46 15.83 18.03
CA PRO A 79 -7.68 17.21 18.42
C PRO A 79 -6.56 17.62 19.35
N ASP A 80 -5.93 18.76 19.05
CA ASP A 80 -4.86 19.35 19.84
C ASP A 80 -5.36 19.61 21.28
N THR A 81 -5.21 18.61 22.15
CA THR A 81 -5.67 18.68 23.55
C THR A 81 -4.75 19.53 24.42
N ASP A 82 -3.73 20.18 23.86
CA ASP A 82 -2.77 21.01 24.60
C ASP A 82 -3.13 22.51 24.58
N ARG A 83 -4.41 22.81 24.84
CA ARG A 83 -4.85 24.17 25.16
C ARG A 83 -5.84 24.16 26.34
N ALA A 84 -5.29 23.92 27.53
CA ALA A 84 -5.95 24.21 28.81
C ALA A 84 -5.09 25.17 29.63
#